data_AF-A0A534UTF4-F1
#
_entry.id   AF-A0A534UTF4-F1
#
_cell.length_a   1.000
_cell.length_b   1.000
_cell.length_c   1.000
_cell.angle_alpha   90.00
_cell.angle_beta   90.00
_cell.angle_gamma   90.00
#
_symmetry.space_group_name_H-M   'P 1'
#
loop_
_entity.id
_entity.type
_entity.pdbx_description
1 polymer ?
#
loop_
_entity_poly.entity_id
_entity_poly.type
_entity_poly.pdbx_seq_one_letter_code
_entity_poly.pdbx_strand_id
1 'polypeptide(L)'
;MANDEQRRIWNEVNAPRFFAIREALERSLAPYGEAAIDALAPVPGDSALDVGCGFGSTTRELARRIGSSGRVLGIDLSEPFIAAARSEAP
;
A
#
# COMPACT_ATOMS: atom_id res chain seq x y z
N MET A 1 24.00 8.39 -0.28
CA MET A 1 23.14 8.52 -1.48
C MET A 1 21.86 9.26 -1.10
N ALA A 2 20.98 9.56 -2.07
CA ALA A 2 19.71 10.21 -1.78
C ALA A 2 18.82 9.29 -0.92
N ASN A 3 18.26 9.85 0.16
CA ASN A 3 17.26 9.23 1.05
C ASN A 3 17.68 7.98 1.85
N ASP A 4 18.99 7.73 2.04
CA ASP A 4 19.47 6.58 2.83
C ASP A 4 18.92 6.54 4.26
N GLU A 5 18.80 7.71 4.90
CA GLU A 5 18.21 7.81 6.23
C GLU A 5 16.74 7.36 6.24
N GLN A 6 15.96 7.77 5.24
CA GLN A 6 14.56 7.35 5.11
C GLN A 6 14.47 5.84 4.88
N ARG A 7 15.34 5.28 4.02
CA ARG A 7 15.39 3.83 3.79
C ARG A 7 15.64 3.10 5.11
N ARG A 8 16.62 3.54 5.89
CA ARG A 8 16.93 2.97 7.21
C ARG A 8 15.74 3.07 8.16
N ILE A 9 15.15 4.26 8.32
CA ILE A 9 14.03 4.49 9.25
C ILE A 9 12.84 3.58 8.89
N TRP A 10 12.46 3.51 7.61
CA TRP A 10 11.30 2.72 7.19
C TRP A 10 11.51 1.21 7.35
N ASN A 11 12.72 0.71 7.07
CA ASN A 11 13.03 -0.71 7.17
C ASN A 11 13.34 -1.17 8.61
N GLU A 12 14.05 -0.35 9.41
CA GLU A 12 14.58 -0.79 10.71
C GLU A 12 13.76 -0.27 11.90
N VAL A 13 13.19 0.94 11.81
CA VAL A 13 12.51 1.58 12.94
C VAL A 13 11.00 1.44 12.82
N ASN A 14 10.44 1.78 11.66
CA ASN A 14 8.99 1.81 11.46
C ASN A 14 8.42 0.42 11.21
N ALA A 15 9.11 -0.42 10.43
CA ALA A 15 8.63 -1.78 10.15
C ALA A 15 8.24 -2.54 11.43
N PRO A 16 9.12 -2.77 12.43
CA PRO A 16 8.74 -3.53 13.63
C PRO A 16 7.59 -2.88 14.41
N ARG A 17 7.53 -1.55 14.46
CA ARG A 17 6.45 -0.81 15.15
C ARG A 17 5.10 -1.02 14.48
N PHE A 18 5.04 -0.87 13.16
CA PHE A 18 3.80 -1.00 12.40
C PHE A 18 3.37 -2.46 12.28
N PHE A 19 4.28 -3.42 12.20
CA PHE A 19 3.93 -4.83 12.32
C PHE A 19 3.31 -5.14 13.69
N ALA A 20 3.84 -4.59 14.79
CA ALA A 20 3.32 -4.84 16.14
C ALA A 20 1.87 -4.35 16.35
N ILE A 21 1.42 -3.35 15.59
CA ILE A 21 0.06 -2.80 15.69
C ILE A 21 -0.73 -2.93 14.39
N ARG A 22 -0.28 -3.79 13.46
CA ARG A 22 -0.73 -3.79 12.05
C ARG A 22 -2.24 -3.77 11.92
N GLU A 23 -2.93 -4.70 12.57
CA GLU A 23 -4.37 -4.80 12.46
C GLU A 23 -5.10 -3.53 12.94
N ALA A 24 -4.69 -2.98 14.08
CA ALA A 24 -5.30 -1.76 14.63
C ALA A 24 -5.02 -0.56 13.73
N LEU A 25 -3.79 -0.48 13.20
CA LEU A 25 -3.37 0.56 12.26
C LEU A 25 -4.18 0.50 10.96
N GLU A 26 -4.23 -0.66 10.29
CA GLU A 26 -4.94 -0.84 9.03
C GLU A 26 -6.44 -0.57 9.18
N ARG A 27 -7.08 -1.07 10.25
CA ARG A 27 -8.49 -0.76 10.54
C ARG A 27 -8.74 0.73 10.74
N SER A 28 -7.84 1.42 11.45
CA SER A 28 -7.99 2.84 11.74
C SER A 28 -7.74 3.72 10.51
N LEU A 29 -6.88 3.27 9.59
CA LEU A 29 -6.53 4.01 8.38
C LEU A 29 -7.44 3.71 7.19
N ALA A 30 -8.10 2.55 7.15
CA ALA A 30 -8.93 2.12 6.03
C ALA A 30 -9.95 3.18 5.56
N PRO A 31 -10.70 3.88 6.44
CA PRO A 31 -11.69 4.88 5.98
C PRO A 31 -11.08 6.02 5.16
N TYR A 32 -9.82 6.42 5.44
CA TYR A 32 -9.14 7.47 4.69
C TYR A 32 -8.70 6.96 3.31
N GLY A 33 -8.21 5.72 3.25
CA GLY A 33 -7.86 5.06 1.99
C GLY A 33 -9.07 4.90 1.08
N GLU A 34 -10.19 4.40 1.62
CA GLU A 34 -11.44 4.25 0.86
C GLU A 34 -11.97 5.59 0.36
N ALA A 35 -11.99 6.62 1.19
CA ALA A 35 -12.43 7.96 0.78
C ALA A 35 -11.54 8.54 -0.35
N ALA A 36 -10.23 8.29 -0.31
CA ALA A 36 -9.32 8.71 -1.37
C ALA A 36 -9.57 7.96 -2.69
N ILE A 37 -9.82 6.65 -2.61
CA ILE A 37 -10.14 5.82 -3.78
C ILE A 37 -11.52 6.18 -4.35
N ASP A 38 -12.50 6.45 -3.50
CA ASP A 38 -13.82 6.96 -3.92
C ASP A 38 -13.70 8.28 -4.68
N ALA A 39 -12.90 9.22 -4.16
CA ALA A 39 -12.66 10.51 -4.81
C ALA A 39 -11.89 10.38 -6.13
N LEU A 40 -10.98 9.39 -6.24
CA LEU A 40 -10.28 9.08 -7.48
C LEU A 40 -11.22 8.55 -8.56
N ALA A 41 -12.31 7.88 -8.16
CA ALA A 41 -13.32 7.27 -9.04
C ALA A 41 -12.72 6.41 -10.18
N PRO A 42 -11.86 5.41 -9.86
CA PRO A 42 -11.23 4.57 -10.87
C PRO A 42 -12.26 3.77 -11.67
N VAL A 43 -12.00 3.58 -12.96
CA VAL A 43 -12.86 2.82 -13.86
C VAL A 43 -12.21 1.51 -14.31
N PRO A 44 -13.01 0.52 -14.75
CA PRO A 44 -12.45 -0.72 -15.26
C PRO A 44 -11.47 -0.50 -16.41
N GLY A 45 -10.28 -1.12 -16.32
CA GLY A 45 -9.23 -0.98 -17.33
C GLY A 45 -8.18 0.11 -17.06
N ASP A 46 -8.33 0.91 -16.00
CA ASP A 46 -7.34 1.92 -15.63
C ASP A 46 -5.96 1.33 -15.28
N SER A 47 -4.94 2.19 -15.34
CA SER A 47 -3.61 1.91 -14.80
C SER A 47 -3.34 2.84 -13.62
N ALA A 48 -3.07 2.28 -12.43
CA ALA A 48 -2.79 3.05 -11.22
C ALA A 48 -1.41 2.73 -10.61
N LEU A 49 -0.83 3.73 -9.96
CA LEU A 49 0.39 3.62 -9.15
C LEU A 49 0.05 4.06 -7.72
N ASP A 50 0.24 3.16 -6.76
CA ASP A 50 0.11 3.44 -5.32
C ASP A 50 1.50 3.66 -4.71
N VAL A 51 1.77 4.88 -4.24
CA VAL A 51 3.09 5.31 -3.75
C VAL A 51 3.09 5.35 -2.23
N GLY A 52 3.94 4.53 -1.61
CA GLY A 52 3.90 4.29 -0.17
C GLY A 52 2.82 3.28 0.20
N CYS A 53 2.71 2.20 -0.59
CA CYS A 53 1.59 1.27 -0.50
C CYS A 53 1.54 0.45 0.81
N GLY A 54 2.60 0.49 1.63
CA GLY A 54 2.68 -0.23 2.89
C GLY A 54 2.36 -1.72 2.73
N PHE A 55 1.42 -2.23 3.53
CA PHE A 55 0.95 -3.63 3.48
C PHE A 55 0.04 -3.95 2.27
N GLY A 56 -0.23 -2.96 1.41
CA GLY A 56 -0.89 -3.14 0.11
C GLY A 56 -2.42 -3.17 0.13
N SER A 57 -3.06 -2.78 1.23
CA SER A 57 -4.53 -2.75 1.33
C SER A 57 -5.18 -1.84 0.28
N THR A 58 -4.70 -0.61 0.14
CA THR A 58 -5.14 0.35 -0.89
C THR A 58 -4.83 -0.12 -2.31
N THR A 59 -3.65 -0.70 -2.54
CA THR A 59 -3.28 -1.32 -3.83
C THR A 59 -4.28 -2.40 -4.25
N ARG A 60 -4.67 -3.28 -3.31
CA ARG A 60 -5.62 -4.37 -3.58
C ARG A 60 -7.02 -3.84 -3.84
N GLU A 61 -7.45 -2.83 -3.09
CA GLU A 61 -8.76 -2.20 -3.31
C GLU A 61 -8.82 -1.50 -4.68
N LEU A 62 -7.77 -0.75 -5.05
CA LEU A 62 -7.64 -0.20 -6.40
C LEU A 62 -7.73 -1.29 -7.46
N ALA A 63 -7.00 -2.39 -7.29
CA ALA A 63 -7.03 -3.51 -8.24
C ALA A 63 -8.42 -4.13 -8.38
N ARG A 64 -9.16 -4.23 -7.27
CA ARG A 64 -10.55 -4.72 -7.25
C ARG A 64 -11.50 -3.82 -8.06
N ARG A 65 -11.38 -2.49 -7.92
CA ARG A 65 -12.25 -1.52 -8.64
C ARG A 65 -11.90 -1.39 -10.13
N ILE A 66 -10.60 -1.42 -10.44
CA ILE A 66 -10.06 -1.34 -11.80
C ILE A 66 -10.29 -2.64 -12.59
N GLY A 67 -10.40 -3.78 -11.89
CA GLY A 67 -10.69 -5.07 -12.50
C GLY A 67 -9.55 -5.63 -13.35
N SER A 68 -9.77 -6.83 -13.88
CA SER A 68 -8.75 -7.64 -14.57
C SER A 68 -8.29 -7.10 -15.93
N SER A 69 -9.00 -6.11 -16.50
CA SER A 69 -8.62 -5.45 -17.74
C SER A 69 -7.61 -4.32 -17.52
N GLY A 70 -7.36 -3.91 -16.27
CA GLY A 70 -6.42 -2.87 -15.92
C GLY A 70 -5.24 -3.40 -15.11
N ARG A 71 -4.49 -2.50 -14.48
CA ARG A 71 -3.33 -2.87 -13.64
C ARG A 71 -3.10 -1.86 -12.53
N VAL A 72 -2.60 -2.35 -11.40
CA VAL A 72 -2.17 -1.52 -10.28
C VAL A 72 -0.78 -1.94 -9.85
N LEU A 73 0.11 -0.98 -9.69
CA LEU A 73 1.45 -1.19 -9.14
C LEU A 73 1.56 -0.49 -7.79
N GLY A 74 1.83 -1.25 -6.73
CA GLY A 74 2.19 -0.70 -5.43
C GLY A 74 3.71 -0.57 -5.30
N ILE A 75 4.20 0.57 -4.82
CA ILE A 75 5.60 0.77 -4.46
C ILE A 75 5.72 1.27 -3.02
N ASP A 76 6.73 0.77 -2.32
CA ASP A 76 7.07 1.21 -0.97
C ASP A 76 8.59 1.13 -0.77
N LEU A 77 9.12 1.96 0.12
CA LEU A 77 10.53 2.00 0.47
C LEU A 77 10.92 0.86 1.45
N SER A 78 9.94 0.34 2.20
CA SER A 78 10.11 -0.71 3.19
C SER A 78 10.00 -2.10 2.53
N GLU A 79 11.13 -2.80 2.47
CA GLU A 79 11.18 -4.20 1.99
C GLU A 79 10.30 -5.14 2.85
N PRO A 80 10.26 -5.03 4.20
CA PRO A 80 9.35 -5.81 5.02
C PRO A 80 7.87 -5.60 4.67
N PHE A 81 7.45 -4.37 4.38
CA PHE A 81 6.06 -4.11 4.00
C PHE A 81 5.73 -4.70 2.63
N ILE A 82 6.62 -4.55 1.65
CA ILE A 82 6.46 -5.18 0.33
C ILE A 82 6.40 -6.70 0.43
N ALA A 83 7.21 -7.33 1.29
CA ALA A 83 7.16 -8.76 1.50
C ALA A 83 5.77 -9.21 2.02
N ALA A 84 5.23 -8.52 3.02
CA ALA A 84 3.88 -8.79 3.53
C ALA A 84 2.81 -8.53 2.46
N ALA A 85 2.87 -7.39 1.76
CA ALA A 85 1.92 -7.04 0.72
C ALA A 85 1.88 -8.07 -0.42
N ARG A 86 3.05 -8.57 -0.85
CA ARG A 86 3.16 -9.61 -1.88
C ARG A 86 2.60 -10.95 -1.44
N SER A 87 2.72 -11.31 -0.17
CA SER A 87 2.15 -12.56 0.36
C SER A 87 0.62 -12.57 0.38
N GLU A 88 0.00 -11.39 0.29
CA GLU A 88 -1.45 -11.16 0.30
C GLU A 88 -1.99 -10.70 -1.07
N ALA A 89 -1.11 -10.55 -2.07
CA ALA A 89 -1.52 -10.16 -3.41
C ALA A 89 -2.26 -11.33 -4.10
N PRO A 90 -3.31 -11.04 -4.87
CA PRO A 90 -4.07 -12.05 -5.63
C PRO A 90 -3.29 -12.62 -6.82
#